data_AF-A0A2E9W9X6-F1
#
_entry.id   AF-A0A2E9W9X6-F1
#
_cell.length_a   1.000
_cell.length_b   1.000
_cell.length_c   1.000
_cell.angle_alpha   90.00
_cell.angle_beta   90.00
_cell.angle_gamma   90.00
#
_symmetry.space_group_name_H-M   'P 1'
#
loop_
_entity.id
_entity.type
_entity.pdbx_description
1 polymer ?
#
loop_
_entity_poly.entity_id
_entity_poly.type
_entity_poly.pdbx_seq_one_letter_code
_entity_poly.pdbx_strand_id
1 'polypeptide(L)' 'PPPRDVEGKPKAYRRQMSIYRAALRQMYPGKNVRCFILWTNGPWMVELPDHVLNFG' A
#
# COMPACT_ATOMS: atom_id res chain seq x y z
N PRO A 1 -14.37 -4.66 13.49
CA PRO A 1 -13.77 -5.78 12.71
C PRO A 1 -12.78 -5.21 11.68
N PRO A 2 -11.70 -5.92 11.33
CA PRO A 2 -10.77 -5.44 10.32
C PRO A 2 -11.51 -5.38 8.97
N PRO A 3 -11.42 -4.27 8.22
CA PRO A 3 -12.13 -4.15 6.95
C PRO A 3 -11.62 -5.20 5.96
N ARG A 4 -12.54 -5.99 5.42
CA ARG A 4 -12.28 -7.04 4.41
C ARG A 4 -12.09 -6.47 3.01
N ASP A 5 -12.42 -5.20 2.81
CA ASP A 5 -12.37 -4.54 1.51
C ASP A 5 -11.16 -3.62 1.40
N VAL A 6 -10.41 -3.79 0.32
CA VAL A 6 -9.22 -3.00 -0.04
C VAL A 6 -9.64 -1.61 -0.51
N GLU A 7 -10.81 -1.50 -1.13
CA GLU A 7 -11.36 -0.23 -1.62
C GLU A 7 -12.00 0.61 -0.52
N GLY A 8 -12.44 -0.02 0.57
CA GLY A 8 -12.96 0.64 1.77
C GLY A 8 -11.87 1.19 2.73
N LYS A 9 -10.57 0.98 2.44
CA LYS A 9 -9.51 1.45 3.34
C LYS A 9 -9.45 2.98 3.39
N PRO A 10 -9.21 3.61 4.56
CA PRO A 10 -9.09 5.06 4.67
C PRO A 10 -8.08 5.61 3.66
N LYS A 11 -8.51 6.58 2.85
CA LYS A 11 -7.70 7.24 1.80
C LYS A 11 -6.32 7.69 2.30
N ALA A 12 -6.21 8.01 3.60
CA ALA A 12 -4.98 8.39 4.27
C ALA A 12 -3.85 7.33 4.17
N TYR A 13 -4.16 6.04 4.32
CA TYR A 13 -3.13 5.00 4.25
C TYR A 13 -2.56 4.84 2.84
N ARG A 14 -3.41 4.95 1.81
CA ARG A 14 -2.95 4.86 0.41
C ARG A 14 -2.01 6.01 0.06
N ARG A 15 -2.32 7.23 0.54
CA ARG A 15 -1.47 8.41 0.35
C ARG A 15 -0.11 8.28 1.05
N GLN A 16 -0.07 7.76 2.27
CA GLN A 16 1.20 7.51 2.95
C GLN A 16 2.03 6.44 2.23
N MET A 17 1.39 5.33 1.86
CA MET A 17 2.08 4.24 1.15
C MET A 17 2.57 4.67 -0.24
N SER A 18 1.86 5.55 -0.96
CA SER A 18 2.34 6.09 -2.23
C SER A 18 3.61 6.92 -2.07
N ILE A 19 3.72 7.70 -0.98
CA ILE A 19 4.91 8.50 -0.67
C ILE A 19 6.08 7.58 -0.34
N TYR A 20 5.88 6.58 0.52
CA TYR A 20 6.94 5.62 0.87
C TYR A 20 7.42 4.84 -0.35
N ARG A 21 6.49 4.40 -1.20
CA ARG A 21 6.82 3.72 -2.44
C ARG A 21 7.63 4.60 -3.39
N ALA A 22 7.27 5.88 -3.52
CA ALA A 22 8.00 6.83 -4.36
C ALA A 22 9.44 7.05 -3.85
N ALA A 23 9.62 7.23 -2.54
CA ALA A 23 10.94 7.37 -1.93
C ALA A 23 11.82 6.12 -2.15
N LEU A 24 11.27 4.92 -1.92
CA LEU A 24 11.99 3.67 -2.12
C LEU A 24 12.38 3.44 -3.59
N ARG A 25 11.52 3.82 -4.54
CA ARG A 25 11.85 3.73 -5.98
C ARG A 25 13.01 4.65 -6.38
N GLN A 26 13.15 5.81 -5.72
CA GLN A 26 14.29 6.70 -5.94
C GLN A 26 15.58 6.13 -5.34
N MET A 27 15.51 5.52 -4.16
CA MET A 27 16.68 4.94 -3.47
C MET A 27 17.16 3.63 -4.13
N TYR A 28 16.25 2.86 -4.74
CA TYR A 28 16.54 1.55 -5.33
C TYR A 28 16.16 1.49 -6.81
N PRO A 29 16.90 2.18 -7.69
CA PRO A 29 16.62 2.18 -9.12
C PRO A 29 16.69 0.75 -9.69
N GLY A 30 15.72 0.42 -10.55
CA GLY A 30 15.60 -0.91 -11.17
C GLY A 30 14.99 -2.00 -10.29
N LYS A 31 14.57 -1.71 -9.05
CA LYS A 31 13.83 -2.66 -8.19
C LYS A 31 12.33 -2.43 -8.25
N ASN A 32 11.55 -3.52 -8.27
CA ASN A 32 10.11 -3.46 -8.15
C ASN A 32 9.70 -3.33 -6.67
N VAL A 33 8.96 -2.27 -6.34
CA VAL A 33 8.47 -2.01 -4.98
C VAL A 33 6.98 -2.34 -4.92
N ARG A 34 6.65 -3.44 -4.22
CA ARG A 34 5.29 -3.90 -3.90
C ARG A 34 4.92 -3.50 -2.48
N CYS A 35 3.67 -3.14 -2.25
CA CYS A 35 3.20 -2.66 -0.96
C CYS A 35 2.13 -3.58 -0.40
N PHE A 36 2.20 -3.88 0.90
CA PHE A 36 1.24 -4.74 1.58
C PHE A 36 0.81 -4.11 2.90
N ILE A 37 -0.41 -4.42 3.33
CA ILE A 37 -0.90 -4.14 4.68
C ILE A 37 -1.10 -5.47 5.38
N LEU A 38 -0.36 -5.67 6.46
CA LEU A 38 -0.56 -6.75 7.41
C LEU A 38 -1.63 -6.33 8.42
N TRP A 39 -2.67 -7.14 8.58
CA TRP A 39 -3.63 -6.99 9.66
C TRP A 39 -3.19 -7.88 10.82
N THR A 40 -3.22 -7.35 12.04
CA THR A 40 -2.85 -8.10 13.25
C THR A 40 -4.06 -8.62 14.01
N ASN A 41 -5.20 -7.94 13.86
CA ASN A 41 -6.51 -8.36 14.39
C ASN A 41 -7.16 -9.51 13.58
N GLY A 42 -6.52 -9.93 12.48
CA GLY A 42 -6.86 -11.13 11.74
C GLY A 42 -5.65 -11.50 10.90
N PRO A 43 -5.22 -12.78 10.83
CA PRO A 43 -3.92 -13.17 10.29
C PRO A 43 -3.92 -13.16 8.75
N TRP A 44 -4.19 -12.00 8.15
CA TRP A 44 -4.22 -11.84 6.71
C TRP A 44 -3.52 -10.56 6.27
N MET A 45 -3.02 -10.62 5.04
CA MET A 45 -2.31 -9.55 4.39
C MET A 45 -3.04 -9.18 3.11
N VAL A 46 -3.03 -7.90 2.78
CA VAL A 46 -3.64 -7.36 1.57
C VAL A 46 -2.59 -6.62 0.79
N GLU A 47 -2.38 -7.01 -0.47
CA GLU A 47 -1.56 -6.25 -1.42
C GLU A 47 -2.26 -4.95 -1.77
N LEU A 48 -1.49 -3.87 -1.90
CA LEU A 48 -1.91 -2.59 -2.45
C LEU A 48 -1.39 -2.52 -3.89
N PRO A 49 -2.24 -2.79 -4.89
CA PRO A 49 -1.81 -2.78 -6.28
C PRO A 49 -1.36 -1.38 -6.71
N ASP A 50 -0.52 -1.32 -7.74
CA ASP A 50 0.04 -0.07 -8.25
C ASP A 50 -1.00 1.01 -8.53
N HIS A 51 -2.15 0.63 -9.11
CA HIS A 51 -3.20 1.56 -9.49
C HIS A 51 -3.85 2.26 -8.28
N VAL A 52 -3.83 1.67 -7.08
CA VAL A 52 -4.38 2.31 -5.87
C VAL A 52 -3.39 3.24 -5.16
N LEU A 53 -2.13 3.21 -5.59
CA LEU A 53 -1.03 4.04 -5.07
C LEU A 53 -0.62 5.15 -6.04
N ASN A 54 -1.22 5.21 -7.22
CA ASN A 54 -1.00 6.29 -8.16
C ASN A 54 -2.06 7.38 -7.93
N PHE A 55 -1.61 8.54 -7.49
CA PHE A 55 -2.45 9.73 -7.40
C PHE A 55 -1.95 10.69 -8.47
N GLY A 56 -2.79 10.94 -9.48
CA GLY A 56 -2.56 12.00 -10.45
C GLY A 56 -2.44 13.36 -9.77
#